data_AF-A0A0G4BAB4-F1
#
_entry.id   AF-A0A0G4BAB4-F1
#
_cell.length_a   1.000
_cell.length_b   1.000
_cell.length_c   1.000
_cell.angle_alpha   90.00
_cell.angle_beta   90.00
_cell.angle_gamma   90.00
#
_symmetry.space_group_name_H-M   'P 1'
#
loop_
_entity.id
_entity.type
_entity.pdbx_description
1 polymer ?
#
loop_
_entity_poly.entity_id
_entity_poly.type
_entity_poly.pdbx_seq_one_letter_code
_entity_poly.pdbx_strand_id
1 'polypeptide(L)'
;MVSTLEIIAMIFAVWLVVLGVALAFNNKGTCQVIGDFADETALVWSWGLWVLAFGVLILAWTGYVITWAGYAWVMPLLGWAAIIKGVWLMWWPKMGTKMMKTYCKAGGLTMFAGIVAILLGIFFWQTIVPMY
;
A
#
# COMPACT_ATOMS: atom_id res chain seq x y z
N MET A 1 11.55 -14.16 20.12
CA MET A 1 10.12 -13.75 20.17
C MET A 1 9.91 -12.80 19.02
N VAL A 2 8.93 -13.06 18.15
CA VAL A 2 8.62 -12.17 17.02
C VAL A 2 8.03 -10.89 17.58
N SER A 3 8.59 -9.74 17.21
CA SER A 3 8.07 -8.44 17.67
C SER A 3 6.76 -8.09 16.94
N THR A 4 5.90 -7.27 17.55
CA THR A 4 4.66 -6.80 16.90
C THR A 4 4.95 -6.10 15.56
N LEU A 5 6.07 -5.38 15.49
CA LEU A 5 6.52 -4.68 14.28
C LEU A 5 6.91 -5.67 13.17
N GLU A 6 7.57 -6.78 13.50
CA GLU A 6 7.86 -7.87 12.55
C GLU A 6 6.58 -8.52 12.01
N ILE A 7 5.57 -8.74 12.85
CA ILE A 7 4.28 -9.30 12.40
C ILE A 7 3.60 -8.37 11.39
N ILE A 8 3.54 -7.07 11.69
CA ILE A 8 2.95 -6.08 10.79
C ILE A 8 3.72 -6.03 9.47
N ALA A 9 5.05 -6.05 9.56
CA ALA A 9 5.91 -6.05 8.39
C ALA A 9 5.66 -7.29 7.51
N MET A 10 5.50 -8.48 8.11
CA MET A 10 5.15 -9.70 7.36
C MET A 10 3.78 -9.58 6.69
N ILE A 11 2.78 -9.06 7.39
CA ILE A 11 1.44 -8.85 6.81
C ILE A 11 1.53 -7.91 5.60
N PHE A 12 2.27 -6.81 5.71
CA PHE A 12 2.48 -5.88 4.60
C PHE A 12 3.24 -6.52 3.43
N ALA A 13 4.28 -7.31 3.71
CA ALA A 13 5.04 -8.01 2.69
C ALA A 13 4.17 -8.99 1.91
N VAL A 14 3.41 -9.84 2.61
CA VAL A 14 2.47 -10.79 1.97
C VAL A 14 1.40 -10.06 1.19
N TRP A 15 0.82 -9.00 1.77
CA TRP A 15 -0.18 -8.18 1.11
C TRP A 15 0.33 -7.57 -0.20
N LEU A 16 1.55 -7.04 -0.22
CA LEU A 16 2.20 -6.50 -1.43
C LEU A 16 2.42 -7.57 -2.50
N VAL A 17 2.85 -8.77 -2.12
CA VAL A 17 3.01 -9.89 -3.06
C VAL A 17 1.66 -10.31 -3.63
N VAL A 18 0.63 -10.50 -2.79
CA VAL A 18 -0.70 -10.93 -3.24
C VAL A 18 -1.33 -9.89 -4.17
N LEU A 19 -1.31 -8.61 -3.79
CA LEU A 19 -1.80 -7.53 -4.66
C LEU A 19 -0.98 -7.43 -5.95
N GLY A 20 0.34 -7.55 -5.85
CA GLY A 20 1.23 -7.45 -7.00
C GLY A 20 0.99 -8.58 -8.01
N VAL A 21 0.75 -9.81 -7.54
CA VAL A 21 0.38 -10.96 -8.38
C VAL A 21 -0.96 -10.70 -9.07
N ALA A 22 -1.97 -10.21 -8.34
CA ALA A 22 -3.26 -9.87 -8.94
C ALA A 22 -3.11 -8.79 -10.03
N LEU A 23 -2.35 -7.72 -9.75
CA LEU A 23 -2.09 -6.64 -10.70
C LEU A 23 -1.22 -7.06 -11.90
N ALA A 24 -0.26 -7.97 -11.71
CA ALA A 24 0.64 -8.41 -12.78
C ALA A 24 -0.01 -9.42 -13.73
N PHE A 25 -0.72 -10.42 -13.18
CA PHE A 25 -1.23 -11.55 -13.95
C PHE A 25 -2.74 -11.48 -14.23
N ASN A 26 -3.50 -10.75 -13.41
CA ASN A 26 -4.94 -10.54 -13.59
C ASN A 26 -5.29 -9.04 -13.71
N ASN A 27 -4.44 -8.28 -14.42
CA ASN A 27 -4.56 -6.83 -14.51
C ASN A 27 -5.96 -6.37 -14.94
N LYS A 28 -6.59 -7.04 -15.92
CA LYS A 28 -7.94 -6.71 -16.41
C LYS A 28 -9.01 -6.88 -15.34
N GLY A 29 -9.04 -8.04 -14.68
CA GLY A 29 -10.02 -8.33 -13.63
C GLY A 29 -9.83 -7.40 -12.43
N THR A 30 -8.58 -7.19 -12.00
CA THR A 30 -8.27 -6.26 -10.92
C THR A 30 -8.63 -4.82 -11.27
N CYS A 31 -8.36 -4.38 -12.51
CA CYS A 31 -8.72 -3.03 -12.98
C CYS A 31 -10.24 -2.83 -13.06
N GLN A 32 -11.01 -3.86 -13.39
CA GLN A 32 -12.47 -3.80 -13.38
C GLN A 32 -12.98 -3.57 -11.96
N VAL A 33 -12.52 -4.38 -10.99
CA VAL A 33 -12.90 -4.21 -9.57
C VAL A 33 -12.50 -2.84 -9.03
N ILE A 34 -11.30 -2.36 -9.37
CA ILE A 34 -10.86 -1.01 -8.99
C ILE A 34 -11.72 0.07 -9.67
N GLY A 35 -12.14 -0.15 -10.92
CA GLY A 35 -13.04 0.73 -11.65
C GLY A 35 -14.39 0.85 -10.96
N ASP A 36 -15.03 -0.28 -10.65
CA ASP A 36 -16.31 -0.36 -9.95
C ASP A 36 -16.22 0.30 -8.57
N PHE A 37 -15.12 0.05 -7.85
CA PHE A 37 -14.83 0.72 -6.58
C PHE A 37 -14.67 2.24 -6.72
N ALA A 38 -14.03 2.70 -7.80
CA ALA A 38 -13.80 4.11 -8.09
C ALA A 38 -15.03 4.83 -8.66
N ASP A 39 -16.08 4.11 -9.09
CA ASP A 39 -17.37 4.71 -9.41
C ASP A 39 -18.10 5.18 -8.14
N GLU A 40 -17.91 4.47 -7.04
CA GLU A 40 -18.49 4.82 -5.75
C GLU A 40 -17.59 5.77 -4.94
N THR A 41 -17.85 7.08 -5.09
CA THR A 41 -17.07 8.13 -4.40
C THR A 41 -17.08 7.96 -2.87
N ALA A 42 -18.18 7.46 -2.30
CA ALA A 42 -18.29 7.15 -0.87
C ALA A 42 -17.32 6.05 -0.44
N LEU A 43 -17.14 5.01 -1.27
CA LEU A 43 -16.18 3.94 -1.02
C LEU A 43 -14.74 4.47 -1.05
N VAL A 44 -14.39 5.30 -2.03
CA VAL A 44 -13.05 5.93 -2.10
C VAL A 44 -12.78 6.82 -0.89
N TRP A 45 -13.77 7.59 -0.44
CA TRP A 45 -13.64 8.39 0.78
C TRP A 45 -13.42 7.51 2.02
N SER A 46 -14.22 6.44 2.17
CA SER A 46 -14.07 5.50 3.29
C SER A 46 -12.72 4.78 3.27
N TRP A 47 -12.19 4.47 2.09
CA TRP A 47 -10.85 3.93 1.93
C TRP A 47 -9.77 4.92 2.33
N GLY A 48 -9.96 6.21 2.00
CA GLY A 48 -9.11 7.29 2.51
C GLY A 48 -9.06 7.30 4.04
N LEU A 49 -10.20 7.14 4.71
CA LEU A 49 -10.27 7.05 6.17
C LEU A 49 -9.51 5.83 6.71
N TRP A 50 -9.68 4.65 6.11
CA TRP A 50 -8.93 3.45 6.51
C TRP A 50 -7.43 3.60 6.32
N VAL A 51 -6.99 4.12 5.16
CA VAL A 51 -5.57 4.35 4.87
C VAL A 51 -4.97 5.35 5.86
N LEU A 52 -5.71 6.40 6.23
CA LEU A 52 -5.31 7.36 7.26
C LEU A 52 -5.16 6.69 8.62
N ALA A 53 -6.16 5.91 9.04
CA ALA A 53 -6.14 5.20 10.32
C ALA A 53 -4.94 4.24 10.42
N PHE A 54 -4.67 3.45 9.38
CA PHE A 54 -3.50 2.58 9.33
C PHE A 54 -2.19 3.38 9.34
N GLY A 55 -2.12 4.51 8.64
CA GLY A 55 -0.94 5.39 8.68
C GLY A 55 -0.62 5.90 10.09
N VAL A 56 -1.65 6.33 10.83
CA VAL A 56 -1.50 6.75 12.23
C VAL A 56 -1.05 5.59 13.12
N LEU A 57 -1.64 4.40 12.97
CA LEU A 57 -1.25 3.21 13.73
C LEU A 57 0.23 2.83 13.50
N ILE A 58 0.68 2.86 12.24
CA ILE A 58 2.09 2.58 11.90
C ILE A 58 2.99 3.58 12.62
N LEU A 59 2.72 4.88 12.54
CA LEU A 59 3.55 5.91 13.17
C LEU A 59 3.55 5.81 14.70
N ALA A 60 2.39 5.49 15.30
CA ALA A 60 2.27 5.30 16.74
C ALA A 60 3.15 4.14 17.23
N TRP A 61 3.26 3.05 16.44
CA TRP A 61 4.12 1.92 16.78
C TRP A 61 5.59 2.12 16.45
N THR A 62 5.92 2.93 15.46
CA THR A 62 7.33 3.21 15.08
C THR A 62 7.92 4.41 15.81
N GLY A 63 7.13 5.12 16.62
CA GLY A 63 7.58 6.28 17.39
C GLY A 63 7.79 7.55 16.57
N TYR A 64 7.15 7.67 15.40
CA TYR A 64 7.17 8.84 14.48
C TYR A 64 8.54 9.24 13.88
N VAL A 65 9.64 8.85 14.50
CA VAL A 65 11.01 9.22 14.14
C VAL A 65 11.56 8.25 13.11
N ILE A 66 12.11 8.81 12.03
CA ILE A 66 12.83 8.03 11.02
C ILE A 66 14.24 7.78 11.53
N THR A 67 14.51 6.57 12.00
CA THR A 67 15.86 6.15 12.40
C THR A 67 16.57 5.52 11.22
N TRP A 68 17.68 6.11 10.76
CA TRP A 68 18.46 5.63 9.62
C TRP A 68 19.26 4.33 9.87
N ALA A 69 18.90 3.57 10.90
CA ALA A 69 19.52 2.31 11.25
C ALA A 69 18.76 1.13 10.63
N GLY A 70 19.45 0.33 9.81
CA GLY A 70 18.88 -0.86 9.17
C GLY A 70 17.68 -0.54 8.28
N TYR A 71 16.62 -1.36 8.37
CA TYR A 71 15.37 -1.19 7.59
C TYR A 71 14.25 -0.51 8.40
N ALA A 72 14.54 -0.10 9.64
CA ALA A 72 13.54 0.47 10.55
C ALA A 72 12.98 1.81 10.06
N TRP A 73 13.70 2.54 9.21
CA TRP A 73 13.24 3.80 8.60
C TRP A 73 12.08 3.65 7.62
N VAL A 74 11.88 2.46 7.05
CA VAL A 74 10.88 2.27 5.98
C VAL A 74 9.45 2.34 6.52
N MET A 75 9.22 1.77 7.69
CA MET A 75 7.90 1.79 8.34
C MET A 75 7.38 3.20 8.66
N PRO A 76 8.14 4.10 9.33
CA PRO A 76 7.67 5.46 9.56
C PRO A 76 7.46 6.24 8.25
N LEU A 77 8.24 5.99 7.20
CA LEU A 77 7.97 6.58 5.88
C LEU A 77 6.64 6.11 5.29
N LEU A 78 6.34 4.81 5.37
CA LEU A 78 5.06 4.26 4.93
C LEU A 78 3.90 4.84 5.75
N GLY A 79 4.08 5.02 7.06
CA GLY A 79 3.10 5.67 7.94
C GLY A 79 2.79 7.10 7.49
N TRP A 80 3.81 7.92 7.27
CA TRP A 80 3.65 9.29 6.76
C TRP A 80 3.02 9.33 5.36
N ALA A 81 3.47 8.47 4.45
CA ALA A 81 2.91 8.38 3.10
C ALA A 81 1.43 7.96 3.13
N ALA A 82 1.06 7.04 4.00
CA ALA A 82 -0.33 6.62 4.20
C ALA A 82 -1.19 7.75 4.76
N ILE A 83 -0.72 8.52 5.74
CA ILE A 83 -1.46 9.69 6.25
C ILE A 83 -1.69 10.72 5.14
N ILE A 84 -0.64 11.09 4.41
CA ILE A 84 -0.74 12.06 3.32
C ILE A 84 -1.75 11.58 2.26
N LYS A 85 -1.66 10.30 1.87
CA LYS A 85 -2.56 9.70 0.89
C LYS A 85 -4.00 9.61 1.40
N GLY A 86 -4.19 9.24 2.67
CA GLY A 86 -5.50 9.14 3.31
C GLY A 86 -6.20 10.49 3.37
N VAL A 87 -5.50 11.53 3.86
CA VAL A 87 -5.99 12.91 3.87
C VAL A 87 -6.34 13.38 2.45
N TRP A 88 -5.44 13.14 1.48
CA TRP A 88 -5.67 13.52 0.09
C TRP A 88 -6.91 12.85 -0.52
N LEU A 89 -7.10 11.55 -0.27
CA LEU A 89 -8.29 10.81 -0.74
C LEU A 89 -9.59 11.30 -0.07
N MET A 90 -9.53 11.72 1.19
CA MET A 90 -10.69 12.25 1.90
C MET A 90 -11.06 13.67 1.46
N TRP A 91 -10.07 14.54 1.20
CA TRP A 91 -10.33 15.91 0.75
C TRP A 91 -10.70 16.01 -0.73
N TRP A 92 -10.08 15.17 -1.57
CA TRP A 92 -10.32 15.17 -3.01
C TRP A 92 -10.67 13.78 -3.54
N PRO A 93 -11.78 13.17 -3.08
CA PRO A 93 -12.15 11.81 -3.47
C PRO A 93 -12.36 11.68 -4.98
N LYS A 94 -12.90 12.71 -5.64
CA LYS A 94 -13.05 12.76 -7.12
C LYS A 94 -11.72 12.73 -7.86
N MET A 95 -10.65 13.27 -7.26
CA MET A 95 -9.31 13.20 -7.86
C MET A 95 -8.72 11.80 -7.68
N GLY A 96 -8.96 11.18 -6.52
CA GLY A 96 -8.66 9.77 -6.27
C GLY A 96 -9.33 8.83 -7.27
N THR A 97 -10.64 8.97 -7.50
CA THR A 97 -11.39 8.14 -8.46
C THR A 97 -10.85 8.30 -9.89
N LYS A 98 -10.59 9.54 -10.32
CA LYS A 98 -10.00 9.83 -11.64
C LYS A 98 -8.62 9.19 -11.80
N MET A 99 -7.78 9.26 -10.76
CA MET A 99 -6.44 8.67 -10.78
C MET A 99 -6.50 7.14 -10.87
N MET A 100 -7.36 6.49 -10.07
CA MET A 100 -7.57 5.04 -10.12
C MET A 100 -8.02 4.57 -11.52
N LYS A 101 -8.99 5.27 -12.13
CA LYS A 101 -9.47 4.95 -13.48
C LYS A 101 -8.41 5.18 -14.56
N THR A 102 -7.63 6.26 -14.45
CA THR A 102 -6.55 6.57 -15.40
C THR A 102 -5.45 5.53 -15.33
N TYR A 103 -5.08 5.12 -14.12
CA TYR A 103 -4.10 4.07 -13.88
C TYR A 103 -4.52 2.75 -14.53
N CYS A 104 -5.80 2.40 -14.46
CA CYS A 104 -6.35 1.19 -15.06
C CYS A 104 -6.50 1.21 -16.60
N LYS A 105 -6.44 2.39 -17.24
CA LYS A 105 -6.54 2.50 -18.71
C LYS A 105 -5.28 2.01 -19.44
N ALA A 106 -4.12 2.21 -18.83
CA ALA A 106 -2.85 1.80 -19.40
C ALA A 106 -2.47 0.43 -18.84
N GLY A 107 -3.01 -0.65 -19.39
CA GLY A 107 -2.82 -2.02 -18.86
C GLY A 107 -1.35 -2.46 -18.67
N GLY A 108 -0.40 -1.83 -19.38
CA GLY A 108 1.04 -2.02 -19.14
C GLY A 108 1.56 -1.37 -17.85
N LEU A 109 1.00 -0.24 -17.44
CA LEU A 109 1.38 0.48 -16.22
C LEU A 109 0.94 -0.29 -14.96
N THR A 110 -0.26 -0.89 -14.99
CA THR A 110 -0.77 -1.70 -13.88
C THR A 110 0.03 -3.00 -13.72
N MET A 111 0.37 -3.65 -14.84
CA MET A 111 1.24 -4.84 -14.82
C MET A 111 2.63 -4.51 -14.27
N PHE A 112 3.25 -3.43 -14.76
CA PHE A 112 4.57 -2.98 -14.29
C PHE A 112 4.55 -2.71 -12.78
N ALA A 113 3.54 -2.00 -12.29
CA ALA A 113 3.41 -1.72 -10.88
C ALA A 113 3.09 -2.97 -10.04
N GLY A 114 2.39 -3.95 -10.61
CA GLY A 114 2.22 -5.27 -9.99
C GLY A 114 3.56 -5.96 -9.77
N ILE A 115 4.44 -5.96 -10.79
CA ILE A 115 5.81 -6.49 -10.68
C ILE A 115 6.61 -5.73 -9.61
N VAL A 116 6.55 -4.40 -9.61
CA VAL A 116 7.22 -3.58 -8.58
C VAL A 116 6.69 -3.91 -7.17
N ALA A 117 5.38 -4.10 -7.01
CA ALA A 117 4.78 -4.47 -5.73
C ALA A 117 5.24 -5.87 -5.26
N ILE A 118 5.36 -6.84 -6.16
CA ILE A 118 5.92 -8.17 -5.84
C ILE A 118 7.37 -8.03 -5.36
N LEU A 119 8.21 -7.29 -6.11
CA LEU A 119 9.62 -7.11 -5.76
C LEU A 119 9.78 -6.41 -4.41
N LEU A 120 8.97 -5.39 -4.13
CA LEU A 120 8.94 -4.73 -2.82
C LEU A 120 8.50 -5.68 -1.71
N GLY A 121 7.46 -6.49 -1.94
CA GLY A 121 7.00 -7.49 -0.96
C GLY A 121 8.06 -8.54 -0.64
N ILE A 122 8.76 -9.06 -1.65
CA ILE A 122 9.88 -9.99 -1.48
C ILE A 122 11.04 -9.32 -0.73
N PHE A 123 11.39 -8.09 -1.11
CA PHE A 123 12.43 -7.32 -0.43
C PHE A 123 12.10 -7.17 1.06
N PHE A 124 10.89 -6.72 1.39
CA PHE A 124 10.47 -6.61 2.78
C PHE A 124 10.53 -7.96 3.49
N TRP A 125 10.01 -9.02 2.88
CA TRP A 125 10.06 -10.37 3.46
C TRP A 125 11.49 -10.79 3.85
N GLN A 126 12.46 -10.60 2.96
CA GLN A 126 13.88 -10.94 3.22
C GLN A 126 14.51 -10.05 4.30
N THR A 127 14.08 -8.80 4.41
CA THR A 127 14.60 -7.88 5.44
C THR A 127 14.00 -8.13 6.84
N ILE A 128 12.81 -8.73 6.90
CA ILE A 128 12.09 -9.01 8.16
C ILE A 128 12.40 -10.41 8.67
N VAL A 129 12.48 -11.39 7.77
CA VAL A 129 12.92 -12.74 8.06
C VAL A 129 14.40 -12.78 7.73
N PRO A 130 15.32 -12.53 8.68
CA PRO A 130 16.73 -12.72 8.39
C PRO A 130 16.92 -14.16 7.92
N MET A 131 17.33 -14.33 6.67
CA MET A 131 17.92 -15.60 6.24
C MET A 131 19.13 -15.80 7.15
N TYR A 132 19.13 -16.94 7.86
CA TYR A 132 20.23 -17.40 8.70
C TYR A 132 21.61 -17.17 8.04
#